data_AF-A0AAE0EZJ3-F1
#
_entry.id   AF-A0AAE0EZJ3-F1
#
_cell.length_a   1.000
_cell.length_b   1.000
_cell.length_c   1.000
_cell.angle_alpha   90.00
_cell.angle_beta   90.00
_cell.angle_gamma   90.00
#
_symmetry.space_group_name_H-M   'P 1'
#
loop_
_entity.id
_entity.type
_entity.pdbx_description
1 polymer ?
#
loop_
_entity_poly.entity_id
_entity_poly.type
_entity_poly.pdbx_seq_one_letter_code
_entity_poly.pdbx_strand_id
1 'polypeptide(L)'
;MAWLQALGTYINGDPPPIDVPEYRDQRGPAPRLPAQNFSEAKPDASSQPAANPEPRKLIDFFREDCPPFPKGQEELKRIQDFINFHGWVPYNDSANQPIDQQGKARPVVVVTSGGTTVPLERRCVRFIDNFSAGNRGAASTEYFLEQGYAVIMLNRTNSCQPFERSVPQGASFLQCLAASPQDFHVEALPEAAPALRRAVLQLQETQRSNTLLKVNFENVFEYLQLLRVLGKALRPCGAKAMFYLAAAVSDFYIPWTSLVTPPAAGTFHGPLWQH
;
A
#
# COMPACT_ATOMS: atom_id res chain seq x y z
N MET A 1 -13.71 5.69 3.91
CA MET A 1 -13.91 5.22 5.31
C MET A 1 -14.70 3.91 5.43
N ALA A 2 -15.75 3.66 4.62
CA ALA A 2 -16.56 2.43 4.71
C ALA A 2 -15.84 1.11 4.36
N TRP A 3 -14.80 1.15 3.52
CA TRP A 3 -14.07 -0.05 3.07
C TRP A 3 -13.16 -0.67 4.15
N LEU A 4 -12.59 0.14 5.06
CA LEU A 4 -11.75 -0.35 6.15
C LEU A 4 -12.57 -1.15 7.18
N GLN A 5 -13.83 -0.77 7.40
CA GLN A 5 -14.75 -1.51 8.26
C GLN A 5 -15.16 -2.86 7.66
N ALA A 6 -15.36 -2.93 6.34
CA ALA A 6 -15.70 -4.16 5.63
C ALA A 6 -14.55 -5.20 5.58
N LEU A 7 -13.29 -4.75 5.62
CA LEU A 7 -12.13 -5.63 5.72
C LEU A 7 -11.93 -6.18 7.14
N GLY A 8 -12.27 -5.39 8.16
CA GLY A 8 -12.24 -5.83 9.56
C GLY A 8 -13.25 -6.93 9.88
N THR A 9 -14.50 -6.76 9.42
CA THR A 9 -15.59 -7.75 9.61
C THR A 9 -15.44 -9.01 8.78
N TYR A 10 -14.73 -8.97 7.64
CA TYR A 10 -14.47 -10.16 6.84
C TYR A 10 -13.31 -11.03 7.39
N ILE A 11 -12.45 -10.47 8.24
CA ILE A 11 -11.29 -11.17 8.81
C ILE A 11 -11.60 -11.73 10.20
N ASN A 12 -12.43 -11.05 11.01
CA ASN A 12 -12.81 -11.50 12.34
C ASN A 12 -14.32 -11.34 12.50
N GLY A 13 -15.03 -12.46 12.73
CA GLY A 13 -16.41 -12.41 13.19
C GLY A 13 -16.52 -11.51 14.44
N ASP A 14 -17.63 -10.76 14.51
CA ASP A 14 -17.83 -9.52 15.28
C ASP A 14 -17.15 -9.43 16.67
N PRO A 15 -16.53 -8.28 17.02
CA PRO A 15 -16.07 -8.02 18.37
C PRO A 15 -17.23 -7.51 19.28
N PRO A 16 -17.18 -7.75 20.60
CA PRO A 16 -18.15 -7.22 21.55
C PRO A 16 -18.00 -5.70 21.72
N PRO A 17 -19.02 -4.99 22.24
CA PRO A 17 -19.00 -3.53 22.35
C PRO A 17 -17.92 -3.06 23.33
N ILE A 18 -17.10 -2.12 22.88
CA ILE A 18 -16.12 -1.41 23.72
C ILE A 18 -16.76 -0.08 24.13
N ASP A 19 -17.01 0.09 25.43
CA ASP A 19 -17.33 1.39 26.03
C ASP A 19 -16.12 2.31 25.94
N VAL A 20 -16.28 3.47 25.29
CA VAL A 20 -15.26 4.52 25.21
C VAL A 20 -15.70 5.69 26.09
N PRO A 21 -14.88 6.15 27.06
CA PRO A 21 -15.25 7.32 27.87
C PRO A 21 -15.14 8.60 27.03
N GLU A 22 -16.15 9.47 27.14
CA GLU A 22 -16.22 10.76 26.45
C GLU A 22 -15.03 11.67 26.80
N TYR A 23 -14.27 12.09 25.79
CA TYR A 23 -13.27 13.13 25.91
C TYR A 23 -13.92 14.50 25.64
N ARG A 24 -13.99 15.36 26.67
CA ARG A 24 -14.55 16.71 26.59
C ARG A 24 -13.50 17.67 26.00
N ASP A 25 -13.68 18.11 24.75
CA ASP A 25 -12.83 19.14 24.13
C ASP A 25 -13.07 20.51 24.81
N GLN A 26 -12.01 21.12 25.37
CA GLN A 26 -12.05 22.41 26.06
C GLN A 26 -11.63 23.59 25.15
N ARG A 27 -11.99 23.56 23.87
CA ARG A 27 -11.74 24.69 22.95
C ARG A 27 -13.02 25.49 22.73
N GLY A 28 -12.96 26.79 23.06
CA GLY A 28 -14.05 27.74 22.88
C GLY A 28 -14.47 27.92 21.41
N PRO A 29 -15.64 28.51 21.14
CA PRO A 29 -16.23 28.51 19.81
C PRO A 29 -15.45 29.41 18.83
N ALA A 30 -15.29 28.94 17.60
CA ALA A 30 -14.73 29.72 16.51
C ALA A 30 -15.68 30.86 16.06
N PRO A 31 -15.16 32.00 15.58
CA PRO A 31 -15.98 33.14 15.16
C PRO A 31 -16.78 32.85 13.89
N ARG A 32 -18.05 33.28 13.85
CA ARG A 32 -18.94 33.15 12.69
C ARG A 32 -18.62 34.19 11.62
N LEU A 33 -18.46 33.76 10.37
CA LEU A 33 -18.45 34.63 9.19
C LEU A 33 -19.90 35.00 8.79
N PRO A 34 -20.13 36.18 8.18
CA PRO A 34 -21.47 36.64 7.84
C PRO A 34 -22.07 35.86 6.67
N ALA A 35 -23.38 35.56 6.76
CA ALA A 35 -24.14 34.83 5.76
C ALA A 35 -24.31 35.65 4.48
N GLN A 36 -23.86 35.11 3.34
CA GLN A 36 -24.25 35.58 2.02
C GLN A 36 -25.53 34.83 1.60
N ASN A 37 -26.61 35.58 1.34
CA ASN A 37 -27.86 35.05 0.82
C ASN A 37 -27.68 34.59 -0.63
N PHE A 38 -27.58 33.28 -0.85
CA PHE A 38 -27.86 32.68 -2.15
C PHE A 38 -29.35 32.31 -2.19
N SER A 39 -30.08 32.83 -3.17
CA SER A 39 -31.46 32.42 -3.41
C SER A 39 -31.49 30.99 -3.94
N GLU A 40 -32.07 30.06 -3.19
CA GLU A 40 -32.31 28.69 -3.62
C GLU A 40 -33.31 28.67 -4.78
N ALA A 41 -32.89 28.16 -5.94
CA ALA A 41 -33.81 27.76 -6.99
C ALA A 41 -34.58 26.52 -6.52
N LYS A 42 -35.91 26.57 -6.56
CA LYS A 42 -36.78 25.41 -6.24
C LYS A 42 -36.47 24.24 -7.19
N PRO A 43 -36.31 23.00 -6.69
CA PRO A 43 -36.14 21.84 -7.55
C PRO A 43 -37.46 21.48 -8.25
N ASP A 44 -37.34 21.13 -9.52
CA ASP A 44 -38.43 20.65 -10.37
C ASP A 44 -38.91 19.27 -9.88
N ALA A 45 -40.23 19.08 -9.74
CA ALA A 45 -40.83 17.98 -9.00
C ALA A 45 -40.99 16.67 -9.82
N SER A 46 -40.20 16.47 -10.88
CA SER A 46 -40.34 15.31 -11.78
C SER A 46 -39.10 14.43 -11.93
N SER A 47 -38.05 14.63 -11.14
CA SER A 47 -36.91 13.70 -11.09
C SER A 47 -36.90 12.94 -9.77
N GLN A 48 -37.34 11.67 -9.81
CA GLN A 48 -37.01 10.75 -8.72
C GLN A 48 -35.48 10.68 -8.61
N PRO A 49 -34.89 10.85 -7.42
CA PRO A 49 -33.48 10.55 -7.25
C PRO A 49 -33.29 9.08 -7.60
N ALA A 50 -32.44 8.80 -8.59
CA ALA A 50 -32.08 7.43 -8.93
C ALA A 50 -31.70 6.70 -7.63
N ALA A 51 -32.35 5.57 -7.37
CA ALA A 51 -32.06 4.77 -6.18
C ALA A 51 -30.55 4.56 -6.09
N ASN A 52 -29.96 4.95 -4.96
CA ASN A 52 -28.53 4.77 -4.74
C ASN A 52 -28.27 3.26 -4.86
N PRO A 53 -27.47 2.79 -5.84
CA PRO A 53 -27.27 1.36 -6.03
C PRO A 53 -26.73 0.75 -4.74
N GLU A 54 -27.26 -0.41 -4.35
CA GLU A 54 -26.76 -1.20 -3.22
C GLU A 54 -25.23 -1.28 -3.30
N PRO A 55 -24.50 -1.10 -2.17
CA PRO A 55 -23.05 -1.14 -2.18
C PRO A 55 -22.58 -2.48 -2.73
N ARG A 56 -21.89 -2.46 -3.87
CA ARG A 56 -21.31 -3.65 -4.50
C ARG A 56 -20.46 -4.41 -3.48
N LYS A 57 -20.59 -5.73 -3.45
CA LYS A 57 -19.84 -6.55 -2.49
C LYS A 57 -18.38 -6.62 -2.93
N LEU A 58 -17.46 -6.64 -1.96
CA LEU A 58 -16.02 -6.81 -2.22
C LEU A 58 -15.71 -8.08 -3.02
N ILE A 59 -16.55 -9.12 -2.91
CA ILE A 59 -16.38 -10.35 -3.69
C ILE A 59 -16.61 -10.12 -5.20
N ASP A 60 -17.49 -9.19 -5.56
CA ASP A 60 -17.81 -8.87 -6.95
C ASP A 60 -16.61 -8.19 -7.62
N PHE A 61 -15.89 -7.34 -6.88
CA PHE A 61 -14.62 -6.75 -7.34
C PHE A 61 -13.62 -7.82 -7.81
N PHE A 62 -13.40 -8.86 -6.99
CA PHE A 62 -12.43 -9.91 -7.30
C PHE A 62 -12.91 -10.91 -8.36
N ARG A 63 -14.20 -10.96 -8.67
CA ARG A 63 -14.78 -11.88 -9.66
C ARG A 63 -14.94 -11.24 -11.03
N GLU A 64 -15.37 -10.00 -11.06
CA GLU A 64 -15.92 -9.37 -12.28
C GLU A 64 -15.12 -8.13 -12.69
N ASP A 65 -14.54 -7.41 -11.74
CA ASP A 65 -13.94 -6.10 -11.99
C ASP A 65 -12.41 -6.11 -12.01
N CYS A 66 -11.76 -7.23 -11.68
CA CYS A 66 -10.30 -7.31 -11.58
C CYS A 66 -9.64 -7.79 -12.89
N PRO A 67 -8.53 -7.17 -13.33
CA PRO A 67 -7.71 -7.72 -14.40
C PRO A 67 -7.11 -9.07 -14.02
N PRO A 68 -6.68 -9.89 -15.00
CA PRO A 68 -5.78 -11.01 -14.74
C PRO A 68 -4.56 -10.54 -13.95
N PHE A 69 -4.11 -11.37 -12.99
CA PHE A 69 -2.97 -11.05 -12.12
C PHE A 69 -1.89 -12.13 -12.19
N PRO A 70 -1.10 -12.16 -13.28
CA PRO A 70 -0.15 -13.24 -13.55
C PRO A 70 0.91 -13.40 -12.45
N LYS A 71 1.32 -12.29 -11.82
CA LYS A 71 2.33 -12.27 -10.76
C LYS A 71 1.83 -12.81 -9.42
N GLY A 72 0.52 -13.02 -9.26
CA GLY A 72 -0.06 -13.40 -7.96
C GLY A 72 0.44 -14.73 -7.41
N GLN A 73 0.67 -15.73 -8.27
CA GLN A 73 1.22 -17.02 -7.84
C GLN A 73 2.70 -16.92 -7.46
N GLU A 74 3.47 -16.13 -8.21
CA GLU A 74 4.88 -15.88 -7.92
C GLU A 74 5.06 -15.16 -6.59
N GLU A 75 4.28 -14.09 -6.37
CA GLU A 75 4.31 -13.34 -5.11
C GLU A 75 3.82 -14.17 -3.94
N LEU A 76 2.78 -14.99 -4.12
CA LEU A 76 2.33 -15.92 -3.08
C LEU A 76 3.45 -16.86 -2.64
N LYS A 77 4.19 -17.44 -3.60
CA LYS A 77 5.33 -18.32 -3.30
C LYS A 77 6.42 -17.57 -2.52
N ARG A 78 6.82 -16.38 -2.98
CA ARG A 78 7.82 -15.54 -2.29
C ARG A 78 7.40 -15.20 -0.85
N ILE A 79 6.13 -14.88 -0.64
CA ILE A 79 5.56 -14.58 0.68
C ILE A 79 5.58 -15.83 1.56
N GLN A 80 5.19 -16.98 1.04
CA GLN A 80 5.21 -18.26 1.76
C GLN A 80 6.64 -18.65 2.17
N ASP A 81 7.59 -18.58 1.24
CA ASP A 81 9.01 -18.87 1.53
C ASP A 81 9.56 -17.95 2.62
N PHE A 82 9.18 -16.66 2.60
CA PHE A 82 9.58 -15.69 3.61
C PHE A 82 9.01 -16.00 5.00
N ILE A 83 7.70 -16.27 5.12
CA ILE A 83 7.11 -16.61 6.44
C ILE A 83 7.62 -17.96 6.95
N ASN A 84 7.86 -18.92 6.06
CA ASN A 84 8.46 -20.23 6.38
C ASN A 84 9.86 -20.06 6.97
N PHE A 85 10.70 -19.20 6.37
CA PHE A 85 12.02 -18.86 6.89
C PHE A 85 11.95 -18.30 8.33
N HIS A 86 10.88 -17.58 8.67
CA HIS A 86 10.66 -16.99 9.99
C HIS A 86 9.91 -17.91 10.98
N GLY A 87 9.78 -19.19 10.66
CA GLY A 87 9.25 -20.23 11.54
C GLY A 87 7.76 -20.53 11.40
N TRP A 88 7.10 -19.98 10.38
CA TRP A 88 5.68 -20.23 10.12
C TRP A 88 5.50 -21.37 9.13
N VAL A 89 4.91 -22.48 9.54
CA VAL A 89 4.66 -23.62 8.63
C VAL A 89 3.28 -23.51 7.95
N PRO A 90 3.10 -24.12 6.76
CA PRO A 90 1.81 -24.16 6.07
C PRO A 90 0.71 -24.77 6.95
N TYR A 91 -0.50 -24.19 6.85
CA TYR A 91 -1.69 -24.69 7.55
C TYR A 91 -2.03 -26.12 7.09
N ASN A 92 -2.06 -27.08 8.03
CA ASN A 92 -2.57 -28.43 7.76
C ASN A 92 -4.03 -28.53 8.23
N ASP A 93 -4.97 -28.57 7.28
CA ASP A 93 -6.42 -28.64 7.52
C ASP A 93 -6.82 -29.85 8.40
N SER A 94 -6.02 -30.91 8.44
CA SER A 94 -6.32 -32.14 9.19
C SER A 94 -5.97 -32.07 10.67
N ALA A 95 -5.11 -31.13 11.08
CA ALA A 95 -4.58 -31.06 12.44
C ALA A 95 -5.19 -29.94 13.30
N ASN A 96 -5.96 -29.03 12.69
CA ASN A 96 -6.43 -27.78 13.32
C ASN A 96 -5.34 -27.04 14.13
N GLN A 97 -4.08 -27.17 13.72
CA GLN A 97 -2.92 -26.54 14.35
C GLN A 97 -1.90 -26.20 13.27
N PRO A 98 -1.64 -24.89 13.10
CA PRO A 98 -0.29 -24.41 13.33
C PRO A 98 -0.30 -23.07 14.05
N ILE A 99 0.20 -23.07 15.26
CA ILE A 99 0.63 -21.88 15.97
C ILE A 99 2.04 -22.23 16.39
N ASP A 100 3.03 -21.60 15.75
CA ASP A 100 4.43 -21.58 16.18
C ASP A 100 4.88 -22.88 16.89
N GLN A 101 5.22 -23.92 16.12
CA GLN A 101 5.46 -25.29 16.64
C GLN A 101 6.47 -25.35 17.81
N GLN A 102 7.25 -24.29 18.05
CA GLN A 102 8.27 -24.19 19.09
C GLN A 102 8.18 -22.92 19.96
N GLY A 103 7.16 -22.06 19.80
CA GLY A 103 7.05 -20.78 20.50
C GLY A 103 8.08 -19.71 20.09
N LYS A 104 8.82 -19.92 19.00
CA LYS A 104 9.95 -19.12 18.54
C LYS A 104 9.75 -18.41 17.19
N ALA A 105 8.60 -18.59 16.53
CA ALA A 105 8.31 -17.94 15.27
C ALA A 105 8.31 -16.41 15.43
N ARG A 106 8.99 -15.73 14.50
CA ARG A 106 9.13 -14.27 14.51
C ARG A 106 7.80 -13.62 14.12
N PRO A 107 7.36 -12.55 14.82
CA PRO A 107 6.16 -11.82 14.44
C PRO A 107 6.32 -11.19 13.05
N VAL A 108 5.25 -11.24 12.25
CA VAL A 108 5.24 -10.76 10.87
C VAL A 108 4.34 -9.54 10.77
N VAL A 109 4.81 -8.47 10.14
CA VAL A 109 4.01 -7.30 9.85
C VAL A 109 3.99 -7.00 8.36
N VAL A 110 2.81 -6.74 7.82
CA VAL A 110 2.62 -6.19 6.48
C VAL A 110 2.52 -4.68 6.62
N VAL A 111 3.43 -3.95 5.98
CA VAL A 111 3.40 -2.49 5.90
C VAL A 111 3.00 -2.10 4.49
N THR A 112 1.88 -1.39 4.32
CA THR A 112 1.52 -0.82 3.02
C THR A 112 2.03 0.61 2.88
N SER A 113 2.59 0.96 1.72
CA SER A 113 3.23 2.26 1.49
C SER A 113 3.03 2.80 0.07
N GLY A 114 3.00 4.13 -0.07
CA GLY A 114 2.81 4.80 -1.36
C GLY A 114 1.35 4.94 -1.78
N GLY A 115 1.16 5.53 -2.95
CA GLY A 115 -0.16 5.81 -3.55
C GLY A 115 -0.61 4.73 -4.53
N THR A 116 -1.92 4.51 -4.66
CA THR A 116 -2.45 3.70 -5.78
C THR A 116 -2.83 4.60 -6.95
N THR A 117 -2.60 4.10 -8.16
CA THR A 117 -3.17 4.68 -9.37
C THR A 117 -4.48 3.98 -9.77
N VAL A 118 -5.38 4.71 -10.44
CA VAL A 118 -6.59 4.18 -11.08
C VAL A 118 -6.44 4.39 -12.59
N PRO A 119 -6.26 3.31 -13.39
CA PRO A 119 -6.16 3.45 -14.82
C PRO A 119 -7.48 3.91 -15.43
N LEU A 120 -7.42 4.76 -16.46
CA LEU A 120 -8.59 5.17 -17.25
C LEU A 120 -8.76 4.33 -18.52
N GLU A 121 -7.71 3.63 -18.94
CA GLU A 121 -7.70 2.75 -20.11
C GLU A 121 -6.93 1.44 -19.81
N ARG A 122 -7.24 0.33 -20.51
CA ARG A 122 -6.56 -0.96 -20.29
C ARG A 122 -5.07 -0.92 -20.62
N ARG A 123 -4.70 -0.18 -21.66
CA ARG A 123 -3.31 0.20 -21.94
C ARG A 123 -3.09 1.58 -21.35
N CYS A 124 -2.84 1.57 -20.05
CA CYS A 124 -2.89 2.75 -19.22
C CYS A 124 -1.81 3.76 -19.65
N VAL A 125 -2.26 4.90 -20.16
CA VAL A 125 -1.43 6.10 -20.34
C VAL A 125 -1.89 7.18 -19.37
N ARG A 126 -3.20 7.26 -19.10
CA ARG A 126 -3.78 8.20 -18.15
C ARG A 126 -4.35 7.47 -16.94
N PHE A 127 -4.12 8.07 -15.78
CA PHE A 127 -4.56 7.53 -14.51
C PHE A 127 -4.86 8.65 -13.52
N ILE A 128 -5.68 8.33 -12.53
CA ILE A 128 -5.85 9.13 -11.32
C ILE A 128 -4.85 8.60 -10.29
N ASP A 129 -4.06 9.48 -9.67
CA ASP A 129 -3.05 9.09 -8.66
C ASP A 129 -3.48 9.58 -7.27
N ASN A 130 -3.57 8.66 -6.31
CA ASN A 130 -3.70 8.99 -4.91
C ASN A 130 -2.30 9.27 -4.33
N PHE A 131 -1.89 10.53 -4.38
CA PHE A 131 -0.53 10.92 -4.03
C PHE A 131 -0.10 10.48 -2.62
N SER A 132 0.99 9.73 -2.56
CA SER A 132 1.73 9.46 -1.32
C SER A 132 3.18 9.11 -1.68
N ALA A 133 4.12 9.89 -1.15
CA ALA A 133 5.55 9.65 -1.33
C ALA A 133 6.05 8.37 -0.63
N GLY A 134 5.27 7.79 0.29
CA GLY A 134 5.65 6.57 1.02
C GLY A 134 6.52 6.76 2.26
N ASN A 135 6.85 8.00 2.64
CA ASN A 135 7.72 8.29 3.79
C ASN A 135 7.26 7.62 5.11
N ARG A 136 5.95 7.63 5.38
CA ARG A 136 5.41 6.99 6.60
C ARG A 136 5.61 5.49 6.60
N GLY A 137 5.30 4.81 5.48
CA GLY A 137 5.48 3.37 5.37
C GLY A 137 6.95 2.98 5.45
N ALA A 138 7.84 3.72 4.78
CA ALA A 138 9.29 3.50 4.87
C ALA A 138 9.81 3.64 6.32
N ALA A 139 9.44 4.74 7.01
CA ALA A 139 9.84 4.94 8.39
C ALA A 139 9.28 3.86 9.33
N SER A 140 7.99 3.51 9.18
CA SER A 140 7.38 2.45 9.98
C SER A 140 8.05 1.09 9.76
N THR A 141 8.45 0.76 8.53
CA THR A 141 9.23 -0.46 8.24
C THR A 141 10.52 -0.50 9.04
N GLU A 142 11.27 0.60 9.10
CA GLU A 142 12.52 0.67 9.88
C GLU A 142 12.26 0.41 11.37
N TYR A 143 11.25 1.05 11.94
CA TYR A 143 10.87 0.82 13.35
C TYR A 143 10.49 -0.63 13.62
N PHE A 144 9.70 -1.26 12.75
CA PHE A 144 9.33 -2.67 12.93
C PHE A 144 10.53 -3.61 12.85
N LEU A 145 11.47 -3.35 11.93
CA LEU A 145 12.72 -4.10 11.83
C LEU A 145 13.55 -3.98 13.12
N GLU A 146 13.65 -2.77 13.69
CA GLU A 146 14.32 -2.53 14.97
C GLU A 146 13.64 -3.24 16.15
N GLN A 147 12.32 -3.41 16.12
CA GLN A 147 11.56 -4.19 17.11
C GLN A 147 11.59 -5.71 16.87
N GLY A 148 12.37 -6.18 15.90
CA GLY A 148 12.58 -7.61 15.64
C GLY A 148 11.48 -8.29 14.82
N TYR A 149 10.63 -7.53 14.14
CA TYR A 149 9.63 -8.10 13.22
C TYR A 149 10.28 -8.56 11.90
N ALA A 150 9.66 -9.55 11.29
CA ALA A 150 9.80 -9.81 9.86
C ALA A 150 8.80 -8.92 9.11
N VAL A 151 9.29 -8.03 8.25
CA VAL A 151 8.46 -7.03 7.57
C VAL A 151 8.23 -7.44 6.12
N ILE A 152 6.97 -7.49 5.71
CA ILE A 152 6.58 -7.54 4.30
C ILE A 152 6.11 -6.14 3.89
N MET A 153 6.91 -5.45 3.11
CA MET A 153 6.59 -4.12 2.62
C MET A 153 5.88 -4.22 1.27
N LEU A 154 4.56 -3.96 1.28
CA LEU A 154 3.74 -3.82 0.10
C LEU A 154 3.76 -2.34 -0.32
N ASN A 155 4.63 -1.96 -1.26
CA ASN A 155 4.85 -0.56 -1.60
C ASN A 155 4.57 -0.25 -3.07
N ARG A 156 4.17 1.00 -3.34
CA ARG A 156 4.14 1.51 -4.70
C ARG A 156 5.55 1.46 -5.30
N THR A 157 5.70 1.04 -6.55
CA THR A 157 6.96 1.17 -7.29
C THR A 157 7.45 2.62 -7.24
N ASN A 158 8.76 2.81 -7.05
CA ASN A 158 9.41 4.12 -6.95
C ASN A 158 8.93 5.03 -5.79
N SER A 159 8.14 4.52 -4.84
CA SER A 159 7.90 5.22 -3.58
C SER A 159 9.11 5.13 -2.65
N CYS A 160 9.16 6.00 -1.65
CA CYS A 160 10.21 6.05 -0.64
C CYS A 160 10.46 4.67 -0.03
N GLN A 161 11.73 4.27 -0.01
CA GLN A 161 12.20 3.01 0.55
C GLN A 161 12.74 3.21 1.98
N PRO A 162 12.67 2.18 2.84
CA PRO A 162 13.30 2.22 4.15
C PRO A 162 14.81 2.48 4.00
N PHE A 163 15.37 3.21 4.95
CA PHE A 163 16.76 3.68 5.02
C PHE A 163 17.12 4.79 4.02
N GLU A 164 16.53 4.81 2.82
CA GLU A 164 16.79 5.84 1.81
C GLU A 164 16.27 7.22 2.22
N ARG A 165 15.24 7.29 3.07
CA ARG A 165 14.71 8.56 3.61
C ARG A 165 15.73 9.37 4.42
N SER A 166 16.81 8.74 4.87
CA SER A 166 17.87 9.37 5.67
C SER A 166 18.94 10.05 4.83
N VAL A 167 18.92 9.84 3.51
CA VAL A 167 19.75 10.58 2.57
C VAL A 167 19.32 12.06 2.61
N PRO A 168 20.26 13.01 2.72
CA PRO A 168 19.94 14.44 2.80
C PRO A 168 18.98 14.90 1.68
N GLN A 169 17.84 15.45 2.08
CA GLN A 169 16.83 15.98 1.15
C GLN A 169 17.29 17.33 0.59
N GLY A 170 17.23 17.50 -0.74
CA GLY A 170 17.58 18.76 -1.43
C GLY A 170 18.83 18.69 -2.31
N ALA A 171 19.59 17.59 -2.25
CA ALA A 171 20.71 17.30 -3.13
C ALA A 171 20.48 15.95 -3.84
N SER A 172 20.95 15.80 -5.08
CA SER A 172 21.00 14.49 -5.74
C SER A 172 21.82 13.53 -4.88
N PHE A 173 21.48 12.24 -4.83
CA PHE A 173 22.28 11.23 -4.13
C PHE A 173 23.77 11.29 -4.53
N LEU A 174 24.07 11.57 -5.80
CA LEU A 174 25.44 11.72 -6.29
C LEU A 174 26.19 12.91 -5.68
N GLN A 175 25.48 13.94 -5.23
CA GLN A 175 26.10 15.08 -4.52
C GLN A 175 26.48 14.75 -3.08
N CYS A 176 26.07 13.59 -2.56
CA CYS A 176 26.53 13.08 -1.27
C CYS A 176 27.85 12.30 -1.37
N LEU A 177 28.38 12.13 -2.58
CA LEU A 177 29.53 11.28 -2.88
C LEU A 177 30.68 12.09 -3.49
N ALA A 178 31.91 11.68 -3.17
CA ALA A 178 33.12 12.08 -3.83
C ALA A 178 33.75 10.86 -4.51
N ALA A 179 34.39 11.06 -5.65
CA ALA A 179 35.11 10.02 -6.37
C ALA A 179 36.58 10.44 -6.55
N SER A 180 37.48 9.49 -6.35
CA SER A 180 38.90 9.66 -6.66
C SER A 180 39.10 9.65 -8.18
N PRO A 181 39.80 10.62 -8.77
CA PRO A 181 40.16 10.56 -10.19
C PRO A 181 41.17 9.45 -10.54
N GLN A 182 41.87 8.91 -9.55
CA GLN A 182 43.00 8.00 -9.76
C GLN A 182 42.64 6.52 -9.56
N ASP A 183 41.47 6.22 -9.00
CA ASP A 183 41.02 4.85 -8.74
C ASP A 183 39.48 4.72 -8.87
N PHE A 184 38.95 3.54 -8.56
CA PHE A 184 37.52 3.24 -8.64
C PHE A 184 36.78 3.41 -7.30
N HIS A 185 37.37 4.11 -6.32
CA HIS A 185 36.76 4.35 -5.02
C HIS A 185 35.82 5.55 -5.06
N VAL A 186 34.65 5.35 -4.45
CA VAL A 186 33.64 6.38 -4.20
C VAL A 186 33.40 6.42 -2.70
N GLU A 187 33.48 7.60 -2.13
CA GLU A 187 33.34 7.84 -0.69
C GLU A 187 32.20 8.81 -0.42
N ALA A 188 31.58 8.71 0.75
CA ALA A 188 30.60 9.69 1.18
C ALA A 188 31.30 10.99 1.63
N LEU A 189 30.73 12.14 1.26
CA LEU A 189 31.17 13.42 1.80
C LEU A 189 31.00 13.47 3.34
N PRO A 190 31.87 14.17 4.08
CA PRO A 190 31.84 14.19 5.55
C PRO A 190 30.48 14.50 6.16
N GLU A 191 29.69 15.37 5.53
CA GLU A 191 28.39 15.81 5.98
C GLU A 191 27.31 14.72 5.82
N ALA A 192 27.42 13.89 4.77
CA ALA A 192 26.49 12.81 4.48
C ALA A 192 26.91 11.46 5.07
N ALA A 193 28.21 11.28 5.34
CA ALA A 193 28.80 10.01 5.76
C ALA A 193 28.13 9.37 7.00
N PRO A 194 27.79 10.10 8.08
CA PRO A 194 27.15 9.49 9.24
C PRO A 194 25.77 8.87 8.94
N ALA A 195 24.96 9.58 8.14
CA ALA A 195 23.62 9.12 7.75
C ALA A 195 23.70 7.94 6.78
N LEU A 196 24.54 8.06 5.74
CA LEU A 196 24.75 6.99 4.76
C LEU A 196 25.31 5.72 5.41
N ARG A 197 26.31 5.84 6.29
CA ARG A 197 26.87 4.70 7.01
C ARG A 197 25.80 3.97 7.83
N ARG A 198 24.95 4.72 8.54
CA ARG A 198 23.85 4.12 9.32
C ARG A 198 22.88 3.37 8.40
N ALA A 199 22.42 4.01 7.33
CA ALA A 199 21.49 3.42 6.38
C ALA A 199 22.05 2.14 5.73
N VAL A 200 23.31 2.17 5.30
CA VAL A 200 23.99 1.02 4.70
C VAL A 200 24.10 -0.14 5.69
N LEU A 201 24.51 0.11 6.93
CA LEU A 201 24.61 -0.94 7.95
C LEU A 201 23.25 -1.56 8.28
N GLN A 202 22.20 -0.75 8.40
CA GLN A 202 20.84 -1.25 8.65
C GLN A 202 20.31 -2.07 7.45
N LEU A 203 20.58 -1.63 6.23
CA LEU A 203 20.22 -2.37 5.01
C LEU A 203 20.96 -3.71 4.93
N GLN A 204 22.27 -3.72 5.18
CA GLN A 204 23.10 -4.93 5.17
C GLN A 204 22.63 -5.93 6.23
N GLU A 205 22.32 -5.47 7.43
CA GLU A 205 21.78 -6.33 8.49
C GLU A 205 20.42 -6.92 8.11
N THR A 206 19.54 -6.10 7.54
CA THR A 206 18.23 -6.52 7.04
C THR A 206 18.35 -7.60 5.95
N GLN A 207 19.31 -7.45 5.04
CA GLN A 207 19.60 -8.43 3.99
C GLN A 207 20.18 -9.72 4.57
N ARG A 208 21.18 -9.62 5.45
CA ARG A 208 21.84 -10.76 6.10
C ARG A 208 20.86 -11.60 6.92
N SER A 209 19.98 -10.93 7.65
CA SER A 209 18.98 -11.57 8.51
C SER A 209 17.66 -11.90 7.79
N ASN A 210 17.56 -11.60 6.48
CA ASN A 210 16.39 -11.81 5.63
C ASN A 210 15.09 -11.34 6.28
N THR A 211 15.07 -10.12 6.82
CA THR A 211 13.96 -9.60 7.64
C THR A 211 13.00 -8.70 6.90
N LEU A 212 13.29 -8.35 5.64
CA LEU A 212 12.46 -7.50 4.81
C LEU A 212 12.18 -8.16 3.45
N LEU A 213 10.90 -8.39 3.15
CA LEU A 213 10.43 -8.76 1.82
C LEU A 213 9.73 -7.56 1.18
N LYS A 214 10.15 -7.16 -0.02
CA LYS A 214 9.49 -6.12 -0.81
C LYS A 214 8.56 -6.74 -1.86
N VAL A 215 7.34 -6.24 -1.90
CA VAL A 215 6.29 -6.59 -2.86
C VAL A 215 5.74 -5.31 -3.47
N ASN A 216 5.83 -5.17 -4.79
CA ASN A 216 5.49 -3.91 -5.45
C ASN A 216 4.08 -3.94 -6.06
N PHE A 217 3.38 -2.82 -6.00
CA PHE A 217 2.16 -2.54 -6.76
C PHE A 217 2.28 -1.20 -7.48
N GLU A 218 1.40 -0.96 -8.44
CA GLU A 218 1.25 0.37 -9.07
C GLU A 218 -0.18 0.90 -8.98
N ASN A 219 -1.14 0.05 -9.31
CA ASN A 219 -2.55 0.45 -9.38
C ASN A 219 -3.39 -0.20 -8.27
N VAL A 220 -4.61 0.31 -8.11
CA VAL A 220 -5.56 -0.16 -7.08
C VAL A 220 -5.91 -1.65 -7.23
N PHE A 221 -5.93 -2.19 -8.47
CA PHE A 221 -6.20 -3.61 -8.69
C PHE A 221 -5.07 -4.49 -8.16
N GLU A 222 -3.82 -4.15 -8.47
CA GLU A 222 -2.65 -4.87 -7.96
C GLU A 222 -2.59 -4.79 -6.45
N TYR A 223 -2.78 -3.60 -5.87
CA TYR A 223 -2.81 -3.39 -4.43
C TYR A 223 -3.83 -4.32 -3.74
N LEU A 224 -5.08 -4.34 -4.20
CA LEU A 224 -6.15 -5.13 -3.59
C LEU A 224 -5.92 -6.63 -3.78
N GLN A 225 -5.42 -7.06 -4.94
CA GLN A 225 -5.09 -8.46 -5.20
C GLN A 225 -3.92 -8.95 -4.35
N LEU A 226 -2.86 -8.15 -4.22
CA LEU A 226 -1.71 -8.46 -3.36
C LEU A 226 -2.10 -8.47 -1.88
N LEU A 227 -2.91 -7.50 -1.43
CA LEU A 227 -3.42 -7.47 -0.07
C LEU A 227 -4.24 -8.72 0.25
N ARG A 228 -5.05 -9.20 -0.71
CA ARG A 228 -5.79 -10.47 -0.58
C ARG A 228 -4.86 -11.69 -0.54
N VAL A 229 -3.80 -11.71 -1.34
CA VAL A 229 -2.76 -12.76 -1.31
C VAL A 229 -2.08 -12.80 0.06
N LEU A 230 -1.65 -11.65 0.58
CA LEU A 230 -1.03 -11.49 1.90
C LEU A 230 -1.98 -11.94 3.01
N GLY A 231 -3.23 -11.47 3.00
CA GLY A 231 -4.22 -11.85 4.00
C GLY A 231 -4.49 -13.36 4.07
N LYS A 232 -4.38 -14.06 2.94
CA LYS A 232 -4.47 -15.53 2.91
C LYS A 232 -3.19 -16.21 3.38
N ALA A 233 -2.04 -15.73 2.91
CA ALA A 233 -0.74 -16.32 3.21
C ALA A 233 -0.37 -16.20 4.70
N LEU A 234 -0.79 -15.12 5.37
CA LEU A 234 -0.47 -14.87 6.78
C LEU A 234 -1.47 -15.50 7.77
N ARG A 235 -2.48 -16.25 7.31
CA ARG A 235 -3.40 -16.98 8.20
C ARG A 235 -2.69 -17.86 9.24
N PRO A 236 -1.63 -18.62 8.90
CA PRO A 236 -0.89 -19.41 9.89
C PRO A 236 -0.20 -18.57 10.98
N CYS A 237 0.06 -17.29 10.71
CA CYS A 237 0.73 -16.38 11.65
C CYS A 237 -0.17 -15.94 12.82
N GLY A 238 -1.49 -16.08 12.69
CA GLY A 238 -2.45 -15.80 13.76
C GLY A 238 -2.25 -14.44 14.44
N ALA A 239 -2.27 -14.42 15.77
CA ALA A 239 -2.11 -13.21 16.58
C ALA A 239 -0.73 -12.55 16.47
N LYS A 240 0.27 -13.22 15.89
CA LYS A 240 1.61 -12.65 15.62
C LYS A 240 1.70 -12.01 14.22
N ALA A 241 0.60 -11.96 13.48
CA ALA A 241 0.48 -11.19 12.25
C ALA A 241 -0.08 -9.79 12.52
N MET A 242 0.49 -8.77 11.89
CA MET A 242 -0.02 -7.40 11.93
C MET A 242 -0.14 -6.82 10.52
N PHE A 243 -1.18 -6.02 10.28
CA PHE A 243 -1.31 -5.21 9.07
C PHE A 243 -1.28 -3.73 9.44
N TYR A 244 -0.22 -3.04 9.02
CA TYR A 244 -0.05 -1.60 9.14
C TYR A 244 -0.36 -0.94 7.79
N LEU A 245 -1.61 -0.53 7.61
CA LEU A 245 -2.14 -0.05 6.32
C LEU A 245 -1.92 1.45 6.13
N ALA A 246 -0.74 1.86 5.63
CA ALA A 246 -0.36 3.27 5.45
C ALA A 246 -0.35 3.75 3.98
N ALA A 247 -0.72 2.91 3.03
CA ALA A 247 -0.89 3.29 1.63
C ALA A 247 -2.07 4.25 1.43
N ALA A 248 -1.94 5.19 0.48
CA ALA A 248 -3.04 6.04 0.03
C ALA A 248 -3.82 5.29 -1.06
N VAL A 249 -4.84 4.56 -0.63
CA VAL A 249 -5.69 3.74 -1.51
C VAL A 249 -6.79 4.59 -2.13
N SER A 250 -7.02 4.44 -3.43
CA SER A 250 -8.08 5.13 -4.15
C SER A 250 -9.46 4.72 -3.64
N ASP A 251 -10.30 5.70 -3.32
CA ASP A 251 -11.68 5.48 -2.86
C ASP A 251 -12.61 5.02 -3.99
N PHE A 252 -12.22 5.27 -5.24
CA PHE A 252 -12.98 4.96 -6.45
C PHE A 252 -12.10 4.19 -7.44
N TYR A 253 -12.74 3.37 -8.28
CA TYR A 253 -12.10 2.72 -9.42
C TYR A 253 -13.10 2.60 -10.58
N ILE A 254 -12.59 2.40 -11.79
CA ILE A 254 -13.40 2.05 -12.96
C ILE A 254 -13.27 0.54 -13.16
N PRO A 255 -14.36 -0.25 -13.15
CA PRO A 255 -14.30 -1.70 -13.39
C PRO A 255 -13.46 -2.06 -14.61
N TRP A 256 -12.62 -3.10 -14.52
CA TRP A 256 -11.74 -3.52 -15.61
C TRP A 256 -12.49 -3.81 -16.93
N THR A 257 -13.70 -4.35 -16.80
CA THR A 257 -14.63 -4.62 -17.91
C THR A 257 -15.11 -3.33 -18.59
N SER A 258 -15.22 -2.23 -17.85
CA SER A 258 -15.63 -0.91 -18.34
C SER A 258 -14.48 -0.06 -18.89
N LEU A 259 -13.22 -0.45 -18.66
CA LEU A 259 -12.08 0.29 -19.20
C LEU A 259 -12.00 0.18 -20.72
N VAL A 260 -11.85 1.34 -21.36
CA VAL A 260 -11.64 1.42 -22.81
C VAL A 260 -10.32 0.74 -23.16
N THR A 261 -10.32 -0.06 -24.23
CA THR A 261 -9.09 -0.55 -24.84
C THR A 261 -8.68 0.49 -25.88
N PRO A 262 -7.55 1.22 -25.71
CA PRO A 262 -7.10 2.16 -26.73
C PRO A 262 -6.93 1.44 -28.07
N PRO A 263 -6.98 2.12 -29.22
CA PRO A 263 -6.56 1.52 -30.50
C PRO A 263 -5.11 1.01 -30.40
N ALA A 264 -4.73 0.02 -31.20
CA ALA A 264 -3.32 -0.37 -31.27
C ALA A 264 -2.48 0.84 -31.71
N ALA A 265 -1.35 1.08 -31.03
CA ALA A 265 -0.38 2.09 -31.47
C ALA A 265 0.04 1.70 -32.90
N GLY A 266 -0.52 2.38 -33.90
CA GLY A 266 -0.39 2.03 -35.32
C GLY A 266 -1.67 2.20 -36.15
N THR A 267 -2.86 2.23 -35.55
CA THR A 267 -4.13 2.48 -36.26
C THR A 267 -4.64 3.89 -35.99
N PHE A 268 -3.85 4.91 -36.32
CA PHE A 268 -4.35 6.28 -36.47
C PHE A 268 -4.46 6.57 -37.97
N HIS A 269 -5.60 6.20 -38.56
CA HIS A 269 -6.05 6.76 -39.83
C HIS A 269 -7.12 7.82 -39.52
N GLY A 270 -6.68 8.99 -39.08
CA GLY A 270 -7.51 10.19 -38.96
C GLY A 270 -6.81 11.35 -39.68
N PRO A 271 -7.55 12.32 -40.26
CA PRO A 271 -6.94 13.34 -41.10
C PRO A 271 -5.95 14.16 -40.28
N LEU A 272 -4.73 14.28 -40.80
CA LEU A 272 -3.79 15.31 -40.37
C LEU A 272 -4.50 16.65 -40.49
N TRP A 273 -4.79 17.30 -39.37
CA TRP A 273 -5.22 18.69 -39.36
C TRP A 273 -4.07 19.52 -39.95
N GLN A 274 -4.22 19.91 -41.22
CA GLN A 274 -3.38 20.92 -41.85
C GLN A 274 -3.85 22.29 -41.40
N HIS A 275 -3.01 22.98 -40.63
CA HIS A 275 -2.95 24.42 -40.56
C HIS A 275 -1.48 24.84 -40.69
#